data_AF-A0AAD9MU77-F1
#
_entry.id   AF-A0AAD9MU77-F1
#
_cell.length_a   1.000
_cell.length_b   1.000
_cell.length_c   1.000
_cell.angle_alpha   90.00
_cell.angle_beta   90.00
_cell.angle_gamma   90.00
#
_symmetry.space_group_name_H-M   'P 1'
#
loop_
_entity.id
_entity.type
_entity.pdbx_description
1 polymer ?
#
loop_
_entity_poly.entity_id
_entity_poly.type
_entity_poly.pdbx_seq_one_letter_code
_entity_poly.pdbx_strand_id
1 'polypeptide(L)'
;MFCHNAMSSLMSDDSVDREKQEEDTKMNVDEEQTETDSNDSEPDEDDAEKQICELEDRLKENPLNYEVHLKLISYLRNEGELDRLRLARKKMYSVFPLTEQLWLEWIEDEVKVCADDRNAIRKLFDMAVQDYMCVGVWLEYVQFAIGGMGEPNGIQKVRSLFERAITAVGLHVTKGSMIWDACREFENAILDGLEPAPGSVTTPERQEQIQGQISQLKSLFRRQLSLPLREMENTFKEYKDWCPDEIDPNIEQAYNKAAEKLQHLLHYEDALENSDPPHLEEYQNYIKYELSKGEPARIQCIYERAIEENCLVPQLWIDYTKYIDTKLKAQSIAISVYKRSIRNCPWCAELWLGYARALERSGQSHNIIKAMFEEALKCCFTQDIEYLLMWTGYCDYMRRRINWNEALSSGDPNCTLLQYWARIEAKFCRNMEKARELWNQILQNGFINQAASWLEYFNLERSFGDHKHCRKILQRAVNSVTDYPETVYEAYVNFEREEGLPCSSMG
;
A
#
# COMPACT_ATOMS: atom_id res chain seq x y z
N MET A 1 -20.71 19.13 -1.92
CA MET A 1 -20.36 20.43 -1.30
C MET A 1 -20.03 20.32 0.20
N PHE A 2 -19.88 19.12 0.77
CA PHE A 2 -19.69 18.92 2.22
C PHE A 2 -18.31 18.36 2.65
N CYS A 3 -17.37 18.23 1.72
CA CYS A 3 -15.96 17.87 2.03
C CYS A 3 -15.00 19.06 1.96
N HIS A 4 -15.46 20.27 1.64
CA HIS A 4 -14.59 21.45 1.53
C HIS A 4 -14.13 21.98 2.90
N ASN A 5 -14.88 21.70 3.98
CA ASN A 5 -14.60 22.25 5.31
C ASN A 5 -13.53 21.51 6.12
N ALA A 6 -13.12 20.31 5.72
CA ALA A 6 -12.01 19.61 6.38
C ALA A 6 -10.63 20.10 5.89
N MET A 7 -10.58 20.78 4.75
CA MET A 7 -9.33 21.19 4.09
C MET A 7 -8.88 22.61 4.46
N SER A 8 -9.76 23.43 5.05
CA SER A 8 -9.46 24.83 5.38
C SER A 8 -8.81 25.03 6.76
N SER A 9 -8.74 24.00 7.61
CA SER A 9 -8.21 24.14 8.98
C SER A 9 -6.72 23.84 9.11
N LEU A 10 -6.05 23.44 8.02
CA LEU A 10 -4.63 23.04 8.02
C LEU A 10 -3.74 23.94 7.14
N MET A 11 -4.28 25.03 6.59
CA MET A 11 -3.51 26.02 5.84
C MET A 11 -4.04 27.43 6.12
N SER A 12 -3.51 28.07 7.15
CA SER A 12 -3.53 29.52 7.28
C SER A 12 -2.16 29.98 7.79
N ASP A 13 -1.41 30.57 6.85
CA ASP A 13 -0.17 31.32 7.07
C ASP A 13 -0.42 32.49 8.04
N ASP A 14 0.33 32.51 9.14
CA ASP A 14 0.59 33.72 9.92
C ASP A 14 1.73 34.49 9.26
N SER A 15 1.42 35.62 8.63
CA SER A 15 2.41 36.65 8.29
C SER A 15 2.08 37.96 9.00
N VAL A 16 2.82 38.17 10.09
CA VAL A 16 3.38 39.41 10.63
C VAL A 16 2.77 40.73 10.10
N ASP A 17 2.17 41.51 11.01
CA ASP A 17 2.39 42.95 11.05
C ASP A 17 2.65 43.38 12.50
N ARG A 18 3.91 43.73 12.79
CA ARG A 18 4.35 44.38 14.03
C ARG A 18 4.32 45.89 13.80
N GLU A 19 3.30 46.57 14.30
CA GLU A 19 3.36 48.01 14.52
C GLU A 19 3.60 48.32 16.00
N LYS A 20 4.65 49.10 16.23
CA LYS A 20 5.03 49.69 17.52
C LYS A 20 4.07 50.81 17.88
N GLN A 21 3.50 50.77 19.08
CA GLN A 21 3.17 52.00 19.80
C GLN A 21 3.56 51.86 21.27
N GLU A 22 4.55 52.66 21.66
CA GLU A 22 4.85 53.05 23.04
C GLU A 22 3.74 54.00 23.51
N GLU A 23 3.15 53.75 24.68
CA GLU A 23 2.59 54.83 25.48
C GLU A 23 2.64 54.46 26.97
N ASP A 24 3.42 55.27 27.70
CA ASP A 24 3.53 55.33 29.16
C ASP A 24 2.16 55.60 29.80
N THR A 25 1.74 54.82 30.80
CA THR A 25 1.15 55.42 32.01
C THR A 25 1.20 54.52 33.25
N LYS A 26 2.01 54.97 34.22
CA LYS A 26 1.86 54.97 35.69
C LYS A 26 1.26 53.75 36.41
N MET A 27 2.14 53.20 37.25
CA MET A 27 1.86 52.55 38.54
C MET A 27 0.59 53.07 39.24
N ASN A 28 -0.29 52.14 39.58
CA ASN A 28 -1.02 52.19 40.84
C ASN A 28 -1.04 50.78 41.43
N VAL A 29 -0.48 50.68 42.63
CA VAL A 29 -0.51 49.50 43.49
C VAL A 29 -1.84 49.55 44.22
N ASP A 30 -2.74 48.62 43.93
CA ASP A 30 -3.83 48.27 44.84
C ASP A 30 -3.82 46.75 45.01
N GLU A 31 -3.52 46.36 46.25
CA GLU A 31 -3.64 44.99 46.75
C GLU A 31 -5.12 44.62 46.80
N GLU A 32 -5.59 43.78 45.87
CA GLU A 32 -6.81 43.01 46.06
C GLU A 32 -6.47 41.52 46.05
N GLN A 33 -6.70 40.92 47.22
CA GLN A 33 -6.64 39.49 47.47
C GLN A 33 -7.66 38.79 46.59
N THR A 34 -7.21 38.09 45.55
CA THR A 34 -8.04 37.10 44.86
C THR A 34 -7.80 35.75 45.47
N GLU A 35 -8.80 35.29 46.22
CA GLU A 35 -8.92 33.93 46.73
C GLU A 35 -8.66 32.90 45.62
N THR A 36 -7.83 31.93 45.94
CA THR A 36 -7.66 30.69 45.18
C THR A 36 -8.95 29.87 45.28
N ASP A 37 -9.85 30.01 44.32
CA ASP A 37 -10.89 29.00 44.06
C ASP A 37 -10.29 27.93 43.15
N SER A 38 -9.66 26.95 43.78
CA SER A 38 -9.42 25.64 43.16
C SER A 38 -10.76 24.92 43.04
N ASN A 39 -11.48 25.16 41.94
CA ASN A 39 -12.68 24.42 41.64
C ASN A 39 -12.32 23.13 40.88
N ASP A 40 -11.80 22.16 41.63
CA ASP A 40 -11.65 20.77 41.20
C ASP A 40 -12.99 20.07 41.49
N SER A 41 -13.96 20.29 40.59
CA SER A 41 -15.23 19.55 40.61
C SER A 41 -15.08 18.38 39.64
N GLU A 42 -15.01 17.16 40.16
CA GLU A 42 -15.20 15.95 39.37
C GLU A 42 -16.51 16.09 38.57
N PRO A 43 -16.53 15.87 37.25
CA PRO A 43 -17.76 15.94 36.48
C PRO A 43 -18.77 14.93 37.03
N ASP A 44 -20.00 15.37 37.30
CA ASP A 44 -21.10 14.48 37.70
C ASP A 44 -21.20 13.31 36.67
N GLU A 45 -21.34 12.06 37.14
CA GLU A 45 -21.46 10.86 36.28
C GLU A 45 -22.54 11.02 35.19
N ASP A 46 -23.61 11.78 35.47
CA ASP A 46 -24.69 12.10 34.53
C ASP A 46 -24.24 13.01 33.37
N ASP A 47 -23.25 13.89 33.57
CA ASP A 47 -22.70 14.76 32.51
C ASP A 47 -21.71 13.97 31.62
N ALA A 48 -20.93 13.06 32.20
CA ALA A 48 -20.02 12.20 31.46
C ALA A 48 -20.77 11.28 30.47
N GLU A 49 -21.83 10.60 30.92
CA GLU A 49 -22.62 9.73 30.04
C GLU A 49 -23.31 10.52 28.92
N LYS A 50 -23.79 11.74 29.22
CA LYS A 50 -24.39 12.61 28.22
C LYS A 50 -23.39 13.01 27.13
N GLN A 51 -22.18 13.39 27.51
CA GLN A 51 -21.11 13.73 26.56
C GLN A 51 -20.74 12.52 25.68
N ILE A 52 -20.67 11.32 26.26
CA ILE A 52 -20.42 10.08 25.50
C ILE A 52 -21.54 9.82 24.49
N CYS A 53 -22.81 9.90 24.89
CA CYS A 53 -23.95 9.74 23.98
C CYS A 53 -23.91 10.74 22.81
N GLU A 54 -23.62 12.01 23.09
CA GLU A 54 -23.51 13.04 22.04
C GLU A 54 -22.40 12.73 21.03
N LEU A 55 -21.24 12.26 21.50
CA LEU A 55 -20.13 11.84 20.62
C LEU A 55 -20.50 10.59 19.80
N GLU A 56 -21.19 9.61 20.40
CA GLU A 56 -21.68 8.42 19.70
C GLU A 56 -22.70 8.77 18.61
N ASP A 57 -23.62 9.70 18.88
CA ASP A 57 -24.62 10.15 17.91
C ASP A 57 -23.98 10.90 16.74
N ARG A 58 -23.00 11.76 17.01
CA ARG A 58 -22.20 12.41 15.96
C ARG A 58 -21.47 11.41 15.06
N LEU A 59 -21.00 10.28 15.61
CA LEU A 59 -20.38 9.22 14.82
C LEU A 59 -21.41 8.37 14.05
N LYS A 60 -22.65 8.26 14.52
CA LYS A 60 -23.74 7.64 13.74
C LYS A 60 -24.07 8.48 12.51
N GLU A 61 -24.06 9.81 12.65
CA GLU A 61 -24.28 10.74 11.54
C GLU A 61 -23.11 10.78 10.56
N ASN A 62 -21.87 10.83 11.07
CA ASN A 62 -20.66 10.85 10.26
C ASN A 62 -19.56 9.95 10.85
N PRO A 63 -19.51 8.67 10.43
CA PRO A 63 -18.49 7.72 10.89
C PRO A 63 -17.06 8.09 10.49
N LEU A 64 -16.88 9.00 9.54
CA LEU A 64 -15.59 9.43 9.00
C LEU A 64 -15.00 10.64 9.76
N ASN A 65 -15.55 11.02 10.91
CA ASN A 65 -15.04 12.12 11.71
C ASN A 65 -13.93 11.65 12.67
N TYR A 66 -12.67 11.78 12.24
CA TYR A 66 -11.48 11.36 12.99
C TYR A 66 -11.40 11.97 14.40
N GLU A 67 -11.58 13.29 14.51
CA GLU A 67 -11.50 14.01 15.79
C GLU A 67 -12.55 13.55 16.81
N VAL A 68 -13.75 13.19 16.33
CA VAL A 68 -14.82 12.70 17.22
C VAL A 68 -14.48 11.30 17.73
N HIS A 69 -13.87 10.43 16.93
CA HIS A 69 -13.36 9.15 17.41
C HIS A 69 -12.31 9.33 18.50
N LEU A 70 -11.33 10.22 18.30
CA LEU A 70 -10.30 10.50 19.29
C LEU A 70 -10.89 10.99 20.62
N LYS A 71 -11.81 11.96 20.55
CA LYS A 71 -12.50 12.47 21.74
C LYS A 71 -13.25 11.36 22.46
N LEU A 72 -14.07 10.58 21.74
CA LEU A 72 -14.83 9.48 22.33
C LEU A 72 -13.92 8.45 23.02
N ILE A 73 -12.82 8.06 22.36
CA ILE A 73 -11.85 7.11 22.93
C ILE A 73 -11.20 7.69 24.19
N SER A 74 -10.81 8.97 24.18
CA SER A 74 -10.24 9.64 25.34
C SER A 74 -11.21 9.69 26.52
N TYR A 75 -12.48 10.07 26.29
CA TYR A 75 -13.51 10.09 27.33
C TYR A 75 -13.74 8.69 27.91
N LEU A 76 -13.98 7.68 27.05
CA LEU A 76 -14.22 6.31 27.51
C LEU A 76 -13.03 5.73 28.28
N ARG A 77 -11.80 6.13 27.93
CA ARG A 77 -10.58 5.72 28.66
C ARG A 77 -10.51 6.38 30.04
N ASN A 78 -10.85 7.65 30.15
CA ASN A 78 -10.83 8.40 31.42
C ASN A 78 -11.91 7.90 32.39
N GLU A 79 -13.11 7.59 31.89
CA GLU A 79 -14.22 7.05 32.70
C GLU A 79 -14.06 5.56 33.06
N GLY A 80 -13.05 4.87 32.51
CA GLY A 80 -12.84 3.45 32.78
C GLY A 80 -13.87 2.51 32.12
N GLU A 81 -14.58 2.98 31.09
CA GLU A 81 -15.60 2.24 30.35
C GLU A 81 -14.99 1.24 29.35
N LEU A 82 -14.31 0.20 29.87
CA LEU A 82 -13.41 -0.69 29.12
C LEU A 82 -14.06 -1.38 27.89
N ASP A 83 -15.28 -1.89 28.02
CA ASP A 83 -15.95 -2.60 26.93
C ASP A 83 -16.38 -1.66 25.81
N ARG A 84 -16.90 -0.47 26.15
CA ARG A 84 -17.24 0.57 25.19
C ARG A 84 -15.99 1.13 24.52
N LEU A 85 -14.91 1.34 25.28
CA LEU A 85 -13.61 1.76 24.77
C LEU A 85 -13.07 0.79 23.71
N ARG A 86 -13.10 -0.51 24.01
CA ARG A 86 -12.69 -1.57 23.06
C ARG A 86 -13.53 -1.55 21.78
N LEU A 87 -14.84 -1.33 21.89
CA LEU A 87 -15.72 -1.20 20.73
C LEU A 87 -15.44 0.08 19.93
N ALA A 88 -15.21 1.21 20.60
CA ALA A 88 -14.89 2.48 19.96
C ALA A 88 -13.57 2.39 19.16
N ARG A 89 -12.52 1.82 19.76
CA ARG A 89 -11.23 1.59 19.08
C ARG A 89 -11.36 0.67 17.85
N LYS A 90 -12.14 -0.42 17.96
CA LYS A 90 -12.44 -1.29 16.81
C LYS A 90 -13.21 -0.57 15.70
N LYS A 91 -14.18 0.28 16.05
CA LYS A 91 -14.92 1.11 15.08
C LYS A 91 -14.00 2.09 14.38
N MET A 92 -13.15 2.81 15.13
CA MET A 92 -12.17 3.74 14.55
C MET A 92 -11.23 2.99 13.60
N TYR A 93 -10.64 1.87 14.03
CA TYR A 93 -9.75 1.06 13.20
C TYR A 93 -10.43 0.53 11.91
N SER A 94 -11.73 0.20 11.97
CA SER A 94 -12.45 -0.25 10.77
C SER A 94 -12.53 0.80 9.66
N VAL A 95 -12.33 2.06 10.01
CA VAL A 95 -12.38 3.21 9.09
C VAL A 95 -10.98 3.74 8.80
N PHE A 96 -10.15 3.92 9.83
CA PHE A 96 -8.86 4.58 9.75
C PHE A 96 -7.71 3.64 10.13
N PRO A 97 -6.56 3.69 9.43
CA PRO A 97 -5.31 3.23 10.00
C PRO A 97 -5.00 4.05 11.26
N LEU A 98 -4.42 3.42 12.28
CA LEU A 98 -4.08 4.10 13.53
C LEU A 98 -2.59 4.44 13.57
N THR A 99 -2.26 5.55 14.21
CA THR A 99 -0.87 5.97 14.44
C THR A 99 -0.18 5.05 15.45
N GLU A 100 1.15 5.09 15.50
CA GLU A 100 1.94 4.34 16.47
C GLU A 100 1.44 4.58 17.91
N GLN A 101 1.22 5.83 18.28
CA GLN A 101 0.74 6.19 19.62
C GLN A 101 -0.63 5.57 19.95
N LEU A 102 -1.61 5.66 19.04
CA LEU A 102 -2.94 5.09 19.25
C LEU A 102 -2.91 3.56 19.41
N TRP A 103 -2.03 2.89 18.65
CA TRP A 103 -1.80 1.46 18.79
C TRP A 103 -1.18 1.11 20.14
N LEU A 104 -0.13 1.83 20.54
CA LEU A 104 0.56 1.59 21.81
C LEU A 104 -0.38 1.79 23.01
N GLU A 105 -1.16 2.86 23.02
CA GLU A 105 -2.15 3.11 24.09
C GLU A 105 -3.22 2.01 24.16
N TRP A 106 -3.69 1.53 23.01
CA TRP A 106 -4.65 0.42 22.99
C TRP A 106 -4.03 -0.88 23.51
N ILE A 107 -2.83 -1.20 23.04
CA ILE A 107 -2.10 -2.40 23.46
C ILE A 107 -1.84 -2.37 24.96
N GLU A 108 -1.39 -1.23 25.49
CA GLU A 108 -1.11 -1.06 26.92
C GLU A 108 -2.33 -1.36 27.79
N ASP A 109 -3.50 -0.82 27.42
CA ASP A 109 -4.73 -1.05 28.16
C ASP A 109 -5.17 -2.52 28.07
N GLU A 110 -5.12 -3.13 26.88
CA GLU A 110 -5.55 -4.53 26.70
C GLU A 110 -4.61 -5.51 27.40
N VAL A 111 -3.30 -5.24 27.46
CA VAL A 111 -2.35 -6.06 28.24
C VAL A 111 -2.71 -6.07 29.72
N LYS A 112 -3.17 -4.93 30.27
CA LYS A 112 -3.61 -4.83 31.67
C LYS A 112 -4.93 -5.58 31.91
N VAL A 113 -5.88 -5.46 30.99
CA VAL A 113 -7.23 -6.04 31.12
C VAL A 113 -7.30 -7.52 30.79
N CYS A 114 -6.53 -7.98 29.79
CA CYS A 114 -6.57 -9.32 29.23
C CYS A 114 -5.25 -10.07 29.41
N ALA A 115 -4.59 -9.90 30.56
CA ALA A 115 -3.30 -10.52 30.86
C ALA A 115 -3.28 -12.06 30.64
N ASP A 116 -4.41 -12.73 30.90
CA ASP A 116 -4.54 -14.18 30.75
C ASP A 116 -4.73 -14.66 29.30
N ASP A 117 -5.13 -13.79 28.36
CA ASP A 117 -5.32 -14.14 26.94
C ASP A 117 -4.20 -13.57 26.06
N ARG A 118 -3.02 -14.18 26.17
CA ARG A 118 -1.86 -13.78 25.35
C ARG A 118 -2.09 -13.91 23.85
N ASN A 119 -3.01 -14.77 23.41
CA ASN A 119 -3.34 -14.93 22.00
C ASN A 119 -4.15 -13.74 21.46
N ALA A 120 -5.06 -13.19 22.26
CA ALA A 120 -5.78 -11.96 21.91
C ALA A 120 -4.81 -10.78 21.76
N ILE A 121 -3.90 -10.59 22.72
CA ILE A 121 -2.87 -9.54 22.66
C ILE A 121 -1.96 -9.72 21.45
N ARG A 122 -1.51 -10.94 21.16
CA ARG A 122 -0.71 -11.24 19.98
C ARG A 122 -1.42 -10.84 18.67
N LYS A 123 -2.72 -11.12 18.56
CA LYS A 123 -3.52 -10.71 17.38
C LYS A 123 -3.61 -9.19 17.27
N LEU A 124 -3.70 -8.48 18.40
CA LEU A 124 -3.71 -7.03 18.42
C LEU A 124 -2.39 -6.45 17.91
N PHE A 125 -1.25 -6.98 18.34
CA PHE A 125 0.06 -6.62 17.78
C PHE A 125 0.17 -6.96 16.28
N ASP A 126 -0.27 -8.15 15.86
CA ASP A 126 -0.24 -8.54 14.45
C ASP A 126 -1.12 -7.63 13.57
N MET A 127 -2.14 -6.97 14.14
CA MET A 127 -2.91 -5.92 13.46
C MET A 127 -2.14 -4.60 13.44
N ALA A 128 -1.57 -4.17 14.56
CA ALA A 128 -0.88 -2.90 14.71
C ALA A 128 0.29 -2.74 13.73
N VAL A 129 1.09 -3.79 13.55
CA VAL A 129 2.26 -3.78 12.64
C VAL A 129 1.91 -3.76 11.14
N GLN A 130 0.62 -3.72 10.78
CA GLN A 130 0.18 -3.66 9.38
C GLN A 130 -0.14 -2.25 8.88
N ASP A 131 -0.40 -1.28 9.78
CA ASP A 131 -0.81 0.06 9.37
C ASP A 131 0.39 0.90 8.86
N TYR A 132 1.45 1.01 9.67
CA TYR A 132 2.67 1.78 9.35
C TYR A 132 3.93 1.09 9.88
N MET A 133 5.09 1.65 9.57
CA MET A 133 6.40 1.19 10.03
C MET A 133 6.68 1.62 11.48
N CYS A 134 5.89 1.10 12.43
CA CYS A 134 5.94 1.51 13.84
C CYS A 134 7.05 0.76 14.61
N VAL A 135 8.23 1.38 14.79
CA VAL A 135 9.37 0.76 15.51
C VAL A 135 9.03 0.49 16.98
N GLY A 136 8.34 1.42 17.65
CA GLY A 136 7.92 1.28 19.04
C GLY A 136 6.95 0.12 19.24
N VAL A 137 5.99 -0.07 18.32
CA VAL A 137 5.09 -1.23 18.36
C VAL A 137 5.85 -2.55 18.25
N TRP A 138 6.88 -2.61 17.39
CA TRP A 138 7.71 -3.81 17.27
C TRP A 138 8.52 -4.09 18.54
N LEU A 139 9.06 -3.06 19.20
CA LEU A 139 9.78 -3.19 20.48
C LEU A 139 8.87 -3.76 21.57
N GLU A 140 7.66 -3.20 21.73
CA GLU A 140 6.68 -3.73 22.68
C GLU A 140 6.24 -5.15 22.32
N TYR A 141 6.12 -5.47 21.04
CA TYR A 141 5.73 -6.82 20.61
C TYR A 141 6.81 -7.86 20.96
N VAL A 142 8.08 -7.56 20.71
CA VAL A 142 9.16 -8.49 21.09
C VAL A 142 9.28 -8.62 22.61
N GLN A 143 9.12 -7.51 23.35
CA GLN A 143 9.14 -7.54 24.81
C GLN A 143 8.00 -8.40 25.38
N PHE A 144 6.78 -8.23 24.87
CA PHE A 144 5.64 -9.07 25.22
C PHE A 144 5.88 -10.56 24.89
N ALA A 145 6.51 -10.84 23.75
CA ALA A 145 6.82 -12.20 23.35
C ALA A 145 7.88 -12.85 24.25
N ILE A 146 8.90 -12.10 24.69
CA ILE A 146 9.93 -12.56 25.63
C ILE A 146 9.31 -12.99 26.96
N GLY A 147 8.33 -12.25 27.50
CA GLY A 147 7.58 -12.66 28.69
C GLY A 147 6.89 -14.03 28.56
N GLY A 148 6.75 -14.53 27.33
CA GLY A 148 6.20 -15.82 26.97
C GLY A 148 7.18 -16.94 26.67
N MET A 149 8.47 -16.72 26.81
CA MET A 149 9.50 -17.64 26.30
C MET A 149 9.50 -19.01 26.98
N GLY A 150 8.91 -19.13 28.18
CA GLY A 150 8.77 -20.39 28.93
C GLY A 150 7.74 -21.37 28.35
N GLU A 151 6.90 -20.95 27.40
CA GLU A 151 5.97 -21.84 26.70
C GLU A 151 6.70 -22.84 25.78
N PRO A 152 6.05 -23.95 25.37
CA PRO A 152 6.61 -24.86 24.38
C PRO A 152 7.04 -24.13 23.10
N ASN A 153 8.30 -24.32 22.71
CA ASN A 153 8.98 -23.64 21.59
C ASN A 153 8.99 -22.10 21.71
N GLY A 154 8.87 -21.54 22.93
CA GLY A 154 8.79 -20.10 23.18
C GLY A 154 9.99 -19.33 22.61
N ILE A 155 11.22 -19.79 22.87
CA ILE A 155 12.44 -19.19 22.31
C ILE A 155 12.40 -19.11 20.78
N GLN A 156 11.98 -20.19 20.10
CA GLN A 156 11.92 -20.20 18.64
C GLN A 156 10.84 -19.25 18.10
N LYS A 157 9.71 -19.11 18.82
CA LYS A 157 8.67 -18.12 18.48
C LYS A 157 9.21 -16.69 18.61
N VAL A 158 9.95 -16.40 19.68
CA VAL A 158 10.57 -15.08 19.91
C VAL A 158 11.62 -14.78 18.82
N ARG A 159 12.52 -15.72 18.50
CA ARG A 159 13.47 -15.59 17.38
C ARG A 159 12.78 -15.32 16.05
N SER A 160 11.72 -16.07 15.75
CA SER A 160 10.93 -15.84 14.54
C SER A 160 10.28 -14.46 14.51
N LEU A 161 9.90 -13.90 15.67
CA LEU A 161 9.33 -12.57 15.78
C LEU A 161 10.40 -11.49 15.58
N PHE A 162 11.59 -11.66 16.16
CA PHE A 162 12.73 -10.77 15.90
C PHE A 162 13.10 -10.73 14.42
N GLU A 163 13.12 -11.86 13.71
CA GLU A 163 13.39 -11.85 12.27
C GLU A 163 12.32 -11.09 11.47
N ARG A 164 11.04 -11.17 11.88
CA ARG A 164 9.98 -10.34 11.30
C ARG A 164 10.22 -8.85 11.59
N ALA A 165 10.55 -8.50 12.83
CA ALA A 165 10.81 -7.13 13.24
C ALA A 165 12.01 -6.54 12.49
N ILE A 166 13.13 -7.25 12.44
CA ILE A 166 14.34 -6.88 11.69
C ILE A 166 14.04 -6.68 10.21
N THR A 167 13.24 -7.58 9.61
CA THR A 167 12.83 -7.43 8.20
C THR A 167 11.97 -6.19 7.98
N ALA A 168 11.10 -5.86 8.94
CA ALA A 168 10.21 -4.71 8.84
C ALA A 168 10.92 -3.38 9.08
N VAL A 169 11.71 -3.26 10.15
CA VAL A 169 12.24 -1.96 10.62
C VAL A 169 13.76 -1.92 10.82
N GLY A 170 14.47 -3.04 10.66
CA GLY A 170 15.91 -3.13 10.92
C GLY A 170 16.80 -2.31 9.98
N LEU A 171 16.24 -1.74 8.90
CA LEU A 171 16.93 -0.83 7.96
C LEU A 171 16.68 0.65 8.24
N HIS A 172 15.81 0.98 9.20
CA HIS A 172 15.51 2.34 9.60
C HIS A 172 16.78 3.00 10.15
N VAL A 173 17.26 4.07 9.52
CA VAL A 173 18.61 4.59 9.79
C VAL A 173 18.78 5.06 11.23
N THR A 174 17.82 5.81 11.76
CA THR A 174 17.91 6.38 13.12
C THR A 174 17.34 5.49 14.22
N LYS A 175 16.26 4.74 13.96
CA LYS A 175 15.56 3.92 14.95
C LYS A 175 15.81 2.40 14.83
N GLY A 176 16.39 1.93 13.72
CA GLY A 176 16.49 0.50 13.43
C GLY A 176 17.43 -0.26 14.35
N SER A 177 18.47 0.42 14.88
CA SER A 177 19.41 -0.13 15.86
C SER A 177 18.69 -0.68 17.10
N MET A 178 17.63 -0.01 17.57
CA MET A 178 16.89 -0.41 18.77
C MET A 178 16.38 -1.86 18.72
N ILE A 179 15.89 -2.31 17.55
CA ILE A 179 15.42 -3.69 17.37
C ILE A 179 16.58 -4.69 17.32
N TRP A 180 17.71 -4.29 16.73
CA TRP A 180 18.92 -5.11 16.76
C TRP A 180 19.47 -5.25 18.17
N ASP A 181 19.46 -4.16 18.94
CA ASP A 181 19.93 -4.13 20.33
C ASP A 181 19.07 -5.06 21.20
N ALA A 182 17.75 -4.92 21.14
CA ALA A 182 16.82 -5.83 21.81
C ALA A 182 17.03 -7.31 21.41
N CYS A 183 17.34 -7.59 20.13
CA CYS A 183 17.63 -8.94 19.67
C CYS A 183 18.96 -9.47 20.23
N ARG A 184 20.02 -8.65 20.26
CA ARG A 184 21.31 -9.03 20.84
C ARG A 184 21.21 -9.24 22.35
N GLU A 185 20.51 -8.37 23.07
CA GLU A 185 20.25 -8.51 24.51
C GLU A 185 19.52 -9.81 24.82
N PHE A 186 18.48 -10.14 24.04
CA PHE A 186 17.77 -11.42 24.17
C PHE A 186 18.68 -12.63 23.96
N GLU A 187 19.51 -12.63 22.91
CA GLU A 187 20.41 -13.75 22.62
C GLU A 187 21.58 -13.84 23.61
N ASN A 188 22.06 -12.71 24.15
CA ASN A 188 23.04 -12.68 25.25
C ASN A 188 22.43 -13.23 26.54
N ALA A 189 21.20 -12.85 26.90
CA ALA A 189 20.52 -13.40 28.08
C ALA A 189 20.34 -14.93 27.98
N ILE A 190 20.11 -15.46 26.78
CA ILE A 190 20.11 -16.91 26.55
C ILE A 190 21.51 -17.49 26.77
N LEU A 191 22.56 -16.87 26.24
CA LEU A 191 23.94 -17.31 26.42
C LEU A 191 24.33 -17.36 27.90
N ASP A 192 24.03 -16.31 28.67
CA ASP A 192 24.28 -16.24 30.12
C ASP A 192 23.56 -17.35 30.88
N GLY A 193 22.32 -17.66 30.48
CA GLY A 193 21.57 -18.81 31.01
C GLY A 193 22.12 -20.17 30.59
N LEU A 194 22.97 -20.22 29.55
CA LEU A 194 23.65 -21.43 29.11
C LEU A 194 24.95 -21.70 29.87
N GLU A 195 25.62 -20.67 30.37
CA GLU A 195 26.93 -20.79 31.00
C GLU A 195 26.91 -21.63 32.30
N PRO A 196 27.92 -22.48 32.52
CA PRO A 196 28.03 -23.29 33.72
C PRO A 196 28.34 -22.42 34.95
N ALA A 197 27.85 -22.82 36.13
CA ALA A 197 28.28 -22.19 37.38
C ALA A 197 29.81 -22.32 37.54
N PRO A 198 30.51 -21.31 38.10
CA PRO A 198 31.96 -21.34 38.26
C PRO A 198 32.44 -22.63 38.93
N GLY A 199 33.32 -23.38 38.26
CA GLY A 199 33.89 -24.63 38.77
C GLY A 199 33.11 -25.91 38.46
N SER A 200 32.01 -25.84 37.71
CA SER A 200 31.29 -27.03 37.21
C SER A 200 31.84 -27.53 35.87
N VAL A 201 31.75 -28.84 35.62
CA VAL A 201 32.19 -29.46 34.36
C VAL A 201 31.07 -29.37 33.32
N THR A 202 31.30 -28.64 32.24
CA THR A 202 30.36 -28.53 31.11
C THR A 202 30.25 -29.88 30.38
N THR A 203 29.02 -30.36 30.16
CA THR A 203 28.81 -31.54 29.30
C THR A 203 29.12 -31.20 27.83
N PRO A 204 29.55 -32.18 27.00
CA PRO A 204 29.80 -31.94 25.58
C PRO A 204 28.59 -31.36 24.84
N GLU A 205 27.38 -31.86 25.14
CA GLU A 205 26.12 -31.36 24.59
C GLU A 205 25.87 -29.89 24.96
N ARG A 206 26.14 -29.51 26.21
CA ARG A 206 25.98 -28.13 26.67
C ARG A 206 27.03 -27.21 26.04
N GLN A 207 28.26 -27.70 25.87
CA GLN A 207 29.31 -26.98 25.17
C GLN A 207 28.93 -26.71 23.70
N GLU A 208 28.33 -27.69 23.03
CA GLU A 208 27.81 -27.51 21.66
C GLU A 208 26.69 -26.45 21.60
N GLN A 209 25.78 -26.43 22.57
CA GLN A 209 24.75 -25.40 22.68
C GLN A 209 25.33 -23.99 22.86
N ILE A 210 26.33 -23.84 23.74
CA ILE A 210 27.03 -22.57 23.96
C ILE A 210 27.71 -22.09 22.67
N GLN A 211 28.42 -22.97 21.97
CA GLN A 211 29.07 -22.63 20.70
C GLN A 211 28.07 -22.26 19.61
N GLY A 212 26.93 -22.96 19.55
CA GLY A 212 25.82 -22.60 18.66
C GLY A 212 25.27 -21.21 18.95
N GLN A 213 25.11 -20.87 20.23
CA GLN A 213 24.61 -19.57 20.67
C GLN A 213 25.61 -18.43 20.37
N ILE A 214 26.91 -18.65 20.59
CA ILE A 214 27.96 -17.70 20.20
C ILE A 214 27.97 -17.47 18.68
N SER A 215 27.79 -18.54 17.89
CA SER A 215 27.70 -18.42 16.42
C SER A 215 26.50 -17.59 15.98
N GLN A 216 25.35 -17.74 16.66
CA GLN A 216 24.16 -16.93 16.42
C GLN A 216 24.41 -15.44 16.70
N LEU A 217 25.03 -15.10 17.84
CA LEU A 217 25.40 -13.72 18.17
C LEU A 217 26.41 -13.13 17.19
N LYS A 218 27.46 -13.89 16.81
CA LYS A 218 28.41 -13.49 15.76
C LYS A 218 27.70 -13.16 14.45
N SER A 219 26.69 -13.96 14.07
CA SER A 219 25.87 -13.73 12.88
C SER A 219 25.03 -12.44 12.99
N LEU A 220 24.43 -12.17 14.15
CA LEU A 220 23.67 -10.93 14.40
C LEU A 220 24.54 -9.68 14.28
N PHE A 221 25.69 -9.64 14.97
CA PHE A 221 26.64 -8.54 14.86
C PHE A 221 27.06 -8.31 13.40
N ARG A 222 27.45 -9.38 12.69
CA ARG A 222 27.84 -9.29 11.28
C ARG A 222 26.73 -8.68 10.41
N ARG A 223 25.47 -9.10 10.62
CA ARG A 223 24.32 -8.59 9.87
C ARG A 223 24.10 -7.10 10.16
N GLN A 224 24.05 -6.70 11.43
CA GLN A 224 23.83 -5.30 11.80
C GLN A 224 24.97 -4.38 11.35
N LEU A 225 26.23 -4.79 11.54
CA LEU A 225 27.40 -4.01 11.14
C LEU A 225 27.52 -3.84 9.61
N SER A 226 26.79 -4.62 8.83
CA SER A 226 26.68 -4.44 7.37
C SER A 226 25.63 -3.40 6.96
N LEU A 227 24.93 -2.77 7.91
CA LEU A 227 23.88 -1.80 7.67
C LEU A 227 24.32 -0.37 8.05
N PRO A 228 23.96 0.65 7.25
CA PRO A 228 24.27 2.04 7.55
C PRO A 228 23.27 2.61 8.57
N LEU A 229 23.43 2.24 9.84
CA LEU A 229 22.60 2.71 10.96
C LEU A 229 23.34 3.82 11.72
N ARG A 230 22.61 4.81 12.23
CA ARG A 230 23.16 5.89 13.06
C ARG A 230 23.85 5.26 14.29
N GLU A 231 25.02 5.81 14.66
CA GLU A 231 25.85 5.32 15.78
C GLU A 231 26.39 3.88 15.64
N MET A 232 26.50 3.34 14.42
CA MET A 232 27.02 1.98 14.20
C MET A 232 28.47 1.75 14.72
N GLU A 233 29.24 2.81 14.95
CA GLU A 233 30.54 2.76 15.62
C GLU A 233 30.46 2.23 17.06
N ASN A 234 29.36 2.49 17.77
CA ASN A 234 29.11 1.97 19.10
C ASN A 234 28.92 0.46 19.06
N THR A 235 28.12 -0.04 18.10
CA THR A 235 27.94 -1.47 17.85
C THR A 235 29.26 -2.14 17.45
N PHE A 236 30.10 -1.48 16.66
CA PHE A 236 31.38 -2.05 16.26
C PHE A 236 32.36 -2.15 17.44
N LYS A 237 32.34 -1.15 18.34
CA LYS A 237 33.10 -1.19 19.59
C LYS A 237 32.61 -2.31 20.49
N GLU A 238 31.29 -2.43 20.69
CA GLU A 238 30.67 -3.53 21.46
C GLU A 238 31.10 -4.90 20.89
N TYR A 239 31.08 -5.07 19.57
CA TYR A 239 31.53 -6.31 18.93
C TYR A 239 33.00 -6.63 19.20
N LYS A 240 33.88 -5.63 19.20
CA LYS A 240 35.30 -5.78 19.53
C LYS A 240 35.51 -6.21 20.98
N ASP A 241 34.74 -5.64 21.89
CA ASP A 241 34.83 -5.96 23.31
C ASP A 241 34.24 -7.35 23.60
N TRP A 242 33.21 -7.75 22.85
CA TRP A 242 32.54 -9.05 22.97
C TRP A 242 33.31 -10.21 22.32
N CYS A 243 34.02 -9.98 21.21
CA CYS A 243 34.78 -11.01 20.49
C CYS A 243 36.23 -11.09 20.99
N PRO A 244 36.64 -12.19 21.67
CA PRO A 244 38.02 -12.34 22.15
C PRO A 244 39.01 -12.67 21.02
N ASP A 245 38.51 -13.14 19.88
CA ASP A 245 39.28 -13.50 18.70
C ASP A 245 39.60 -12.26 17.83
N GLU A 246 40.59 -12.37 16.94
CA GLU A 246 40.80 -11.39 15.89
C GLU A 246 39.55 -11.19 15.03
N ILE A 247 39.24 -9.94 14.71
CA ILE A 247 38.08 -9.56 13.91
C ILE A 247 38.20 -10.16 12.52
N ASP A 248 37.14 -10.82 12.03
CA ASP A 248 37.07 -11.30 10.65
C ASP A 248 37.21 -10.10 9.68
N PRO A 249 38.22 -10.09 8.80
CA PRO A 249 38.42 -9.01 7.83
C PRO A 249 37.19 -8.72 6.95
N ASN A 250 36.35 -9.74 6.69
CA ASN A 250 35.11 -9.56 5.94
C ASN A 250 34.07 -8.73 6.70
N ILE A 251 34.02 -8.86 8.03
CA ILE A 251 33.14 -8.06 8.88
C ILE A 251 33.64 -6.62 8.91
N GLU A 252 34.94 -6.41 9.08
CA GLU A 252 35.54 -5.08 9.05
C GLU A 252 35.33 -4.38 7.69
N GLN A 253 35.49 -5.11 6.59
CA GLN A 253 35.21 -4.57 5.26
C GLN A 253 33.72 -4.21 5.07
N ALA A 254 32.80 -5.06 5.55
CA ALA A 254 31.37 -4.79 5.48
C ALA A 254 30.99 -3.56 6.31
N TYR A 255 31.56 -3.43 7.52
CA TYR A 255 31.41 -2.27 8.39
C TYR A 255 31.90 -0.99 7.71
N ASN A 256 33.12 -0.99 7.16
CA ASN A 256 33.68 0.20 6.50
C ASN A 256 32.80 0.66 5.32
N LYS A 257 32.28 -0.28 4.52
CA LYS A 257 31.36 0.03 3.42
C LYS A 257 30.03 0.60 3.92
N ALA A 258 29.49 0.05 5.01
CA ALA A 258 28.25 0.53 5.62
C ALA A 258 28.46 1.93 6.24
N ALA A 259 29.59 2.19 6.89
CA ALA A 259 29.94 3.48 7.45
C ALA A 259 30.11 4.57 6.37
N GLU A 260 30.79 4.26 5.25
CA GLU A 260 30.86 5.16 4.09
C GLU A 260 29.47 5.49 3.54
N LYS A 261 28.61 4.47 3.42
CA LYS A 261 27.22 4.67 3.00
C LYS A 261 26.44 5.54 3.98
N LEU A 262 26.61 5.32 5.29
CA LEU A 262 25.96 6.10 6.34
C LEU A 262 26.31 7.58 6.22
N GLN A 263 27.57 7.94 5.93
CA GLN A 263 27.96 9.35 5.74
C GLN A 263 27.13 10.05 4.66
N HIS A 264 26.78 9.36 3.58
CA HIS A 264 25.89 9.91 2.56
C HIS A 264 24.44 10.00 3.03
N LEU A 265 23.97 9.04 3.83
CA LEU A 265 22.61 9.04 4.36
C LEU A 265 22.40 10.14 5.39
N LEU A 266 23.42 10.43 6.22
CA LEU A 266 23.36 11.46 7.25
C LEU A 266 23.01 12.83 6.67
N HIS A 267 23.48 13.16 5.45
CA HIS A 267 23.04 14.38 4.77
C HIS A 267 21.51 14.51 4.66
N TYR A 268 20.81 13.41 4.36
CA TYR A 268 19.35 13.38 4.25
C TYR A 268 18.67 13.26 5.62
N GLU A 269 19.24 12.49 6.54
CA GLU A 269 18.70 12.39 7.91
C GLU A 269 18.79 13.73 8.64
N ASP A 270 19.88 14.46 8.47
CA ASP A 270 20.06 15.79 9.06
C ASP A 270 19.10 16.80 8.41
N ALA A 271 18.77 16.66 7.12
CA ALA A 271 17.77 17.50 6.48
C ALA A 271 16.36 17.27 7.08
N LEU A 272 16.00 16.01 7.35
CA LEU A 272 14.75 15.67 8.04
C LEU A 272 14.74 16.20 9.48
N GLU A 273 15.86 16.17 10.19
CA GLU A 273 15.95 16.62 11.58
C GLU A 273 15.92 18.15 11.74
N ASN A 274 16.36 18.89 10.71
CA ASN A 274 16.45 20.35 10.73
C ASN A 274 15.30 21.08 10.02
N SER A 275 14.29 20.35 9.55
CA SER A 275 13.08 20.90 8.94
C SER A 275 11.87 20.65 9.83
N ASP A 276 10.77 21.37 9.57
CA ASP A 276 9.51 21.17 10.28
C ASP A 276 8.64 20.12 9.56
N PRO A 277 7.88 19.29 10.31
CA PRO A 277 6.95 18.34 9.71
C PRO A 277 5.96 19.02 8.76
N PRO A 278 5.54 18.36 7.66
CA PRO A 278 5.62 16.92 7.41
C PRO A 278 6.80 16.45 6.52
N HIS A 279 7.84 17.28 6.33
CA HIS A 279 9.08 16.90 5.65
C HIS A 279 8.94 16.30 4.22
N LEU A 280 7.86 16.64 3.51
CA LEU A 280 7.54 15.99 2.23
C LEU A 280 8.64 16.18 1.18
N GLU A 281 9.23 17.38 1.10
CA GLU A 281 10.27 17.69 0.12
C GLU A 281 11.58 16.94 0.44
N GLU A 282 11.96 16.90 1.71
CA GLU A 282 13.12 16.19 2.22
C GLU A 282 13.00 14.70 1.94
N TYR A 283 11.84 14.10 2.22
CA TYR A 283 11.56 12.70 1.87
C TYR A 283 11.60 12.46 0.37
N GLN A 284 11.06 13.36 -0.47
CA GLN A 284 11.13 13.20 -1.92
C GLN A 284 12.58 13.21 -2.42
N ASN A 285 13.43 14.07 -1.87
CA ASN A 285 14.85 14.13 -2.22
C ASN A 285 15.58 12.85 -1.78
N TYR A 286 15.26 12.34 -0.59
CA TYR A 286 15.81 11.09 -0.09
C TYR A 286 15.34 9.87 -0.92
N ILE A 287 14.05 9.78 -1.25
CA ILE A 287 13.50 8.74 -2.12
C ILE A 287 14.20 8.75 -3.49
N LYS A 288 14.39 9.92 -4.10
CA LYS A 288 15.14 10.04 -5.37
C LYS A 288 16.57 9.49 -5.24
N TYR A 289 17.24 9.77 -4.12
CA TYR A 289 18.57 9.22 -3.85
C TYR A 289 18.55 7.68 -3.78
N GLU A 290 17.68 7.09 -2.95
CA GLU A 290 17.60 5.62 -2.78
C GLU A 290 17.19 4.92 -4.08
N LEU A 291 16.28 5.53 -4.86
CA LEU A 291 15.92 5.05 -6.20
C LEU A 291 17.12 5.07 -7.16
N SER A 292 18.01 6.05 -7.05
CA SER A 292 19.22 6.11 -7.88
C SER A 292 20.24 5.02 -7.53
N LYS A 293 20.25 4.56 -6.26
CA LYS A 293 21.07 3.43 -5.80
C LYS A 293 20.44 2.08 -6.11
N GLY A 294 19.12 1.99 -6.17
CA GLY A 294 18.41 0.82 -6.67
C GLY A 294 18.32 -0.36 -5.70
N GLU A 295 18.54 -0.14 -4.40
CA GLU A 295 18.46 -1.20 -3.38
C GLU A 295 17.03 -1.42 -2.89
N PRO A 296 16.36 -2.56 -3.21
CA PRO A 296 14.91 -2.66 -3.02
C PRO A 296 14.43 -2.57 -1.57
N ALA A 297 15.19 -3.12 -0.62
CA ALA A 297 14.81 -3.08 0.79
C ALA A 297 14.93 -1.65 1.36
N ARG A 298 15.92 -0.87 0.91
CA ARG A 298 16.09 0.52 1.32
C ARG A 298 15.07 1.45 0.67
N ILE A 299 14.76 1.24 -0.61
CA ILE A 299 13.69 1.97 -1.30
C ILE A 299 12.36 1.75 -0.58
N GLN A 300 12.02 0.51 -0.22
CA GLN A 300 10.82 0.24 0.57
C GLN A 300 10.87 0.94 1.93
N CYS A 301 11.99 0.84 2.66
CA CYS A 301 12.15 1.49 3.95
C CYS A 301 11.92 3.01 3.89
N ILE A 302 12.49 3.72 2.91
CA ILE A 302 12.31 5.18 2.82
C ILE A 302 10.89 5.58 2.40
N TYR A 303 10.23 4.81 1.53
CA TYR A 303 8.82 5.05 1.20
C TYR A 303 7.92 4.85 2.43
N GLU A 304 8.11 3.77 3.18
CA GLU A 304 7.34 3.47 4.38
C GLU A 304 7.51 4.54 5.46
N ARG A 305 8.74 5.04 5.65
CA ARG A 305 9.03 6.19 6.54
C ARG A 305 8.32 7.46 6.07
N ALA A 306 8.41 7.80 4.79
CA ALA A 306 7.76 8.99 4.26
C ALA A 306 6.23 8.93 4.41
N ILE A 307 5.65 7.73 4.22
CA ILE A 307 4.22 7.49 4.35
C ILE A 307 3.73 7.66 5.79
N GLU A 308 4.55 7.36 6.80
CA GLU A 308 4.17 7.55 8.21
C GLU A 308 3.76 9.00 8.50
N GLU A 309 4.46 9.97 7.93
CA GLU A 309 4.18 11.40 8.12
C GLU A 309 3.28 12.00 7.02
N ASN A 310 3.31 11.42 5.82
CA ASN A 310 2.65 11.96 4.62
C ASN A 310 1.57 11.01 4.07
N CYS A 311 0.91 10.25 4.95
CA CYS A 311 -0.01 9.18 4.56
C CYS A 311 -1.21 9.66 3.72
N LEU A 312 -1.58 10.95 3.84
CA LEU A 312 -2.68 11.57 3.10
C LEU A 312 -2.27 12.15 1.73
N VAL A 313 -1.01 11.97 1.31
CA VAL A 313 -0.49 12.43 0.00
C VAL A 313 -0.65 11.30 -1.04
N PRO A 314 -1.65 11.34 -1.95
CA PRO A 314 -1.91 10.22 -2.86
C PRO A 314 -0.74 9.95 -3.82
N GLN A 315 -0.03 11.00 -4.24
CA GLN A 315 1.09 10.89 -5.16
C GLN A 315 2.23 10.02 -4.59
N LEU A 316 2.48 10.10 -3.28
CA LEU A 316 3.50 9.29 -2.61
C LEU A 316 3.16 7.79 -2.70
N TRP A 317 1.89 7.43 -2.48
CA TRP A 317 1.40 6.06 -2.65
C TRP A 317 1.45 5.60 -4.10
N ILE A 318 1.07 6.46 -5.05
CA ILE A 318 1.12 6.16 -6.49
C ILE A 318 2.55 5.85 -6.92
N ASP A 319 3.53 6.67 -6.52
CA ASP A 319 4.93 6.44 -6.85
C ASP A 319 5.49 5.17 -6.21
N TYR A 320 5.13 4.90 -4.95
CA TYR A 320 5.55 3.68 -4.26
C TYR A 320 4.97 2.43 -4.91
N THR A 321 3.66 2.40 -5.14
CA THR A 321 2.96 1.27 -5.78
C THR A 321 3.41 1.07 -7.22
N LYS A 322 3.70 2.13 -7.97
CA LYS A 322 4.31 2.06 -9.31
C LYS A 322 5.71 1.42 -9.26
N TYR A 323 6.53 1.78 -8.28
CA TYR A 323 7.83 1.12 -8.08
C TYR A 323 7.63 -0.38 -7.80
N ILE A 324 6.69 -0.73 -6.92
CA ILE A 324 6.40 -2.13 -6.59
C ILE A 324 5.93 -2.90 -7.83
N ASP A 325 4.99 -2.37 -8.59
CA ASP A 325 4.40 -3.06 -9.75
C ASP A 325 5.36 -3.21 -10.92
N THR A 326 6.28 -2.26 -11.11
CA THR A 326 7.16 -2.23 -12.30
C THR A 326 8.56 -2.76 -12.04
N LYS A 327 9.12 -2.55 -10.84
CA LYS A 327 10.51 -2.90 -10.49
C LYS A 327 10.59 -4.08 -9.56
N LEU A 328 9.91 -4.04 -8.40
CA LEU A 328 9.99 -5.10 -7.39
C LEU A 328 9.25 -6.37 -7.82
N LYS A 329 8.05 -6.20 -8.39
CA LYS A 329 7.15 -7.27 -8.86
C LYS A 329 6.75 -8.29 -7.78
N ALA A 330 6.67 -7.87 -6.52
CA ALA A 330 6.23 -8.69 -5.40
C ALA A 330 4.72 -8.52 -5.16
N GLN A 331 3.92 -9.53 -5.54
CA GLN A 331 2.45 -9.47 -5.50
C GLN A 331 1.88 -9.26 -4.10
N SER A 332 2.41 -9.98 -3.09
CA SER A 332 1.95 -9.87 -1.70
C SER A 332 2.17 -8.46 -1.14
N ILE A 333 3.34 -7.88 -1.43
CA ILE A 333 3.69 -6.51 -1.02
C ILE A 333 2.79 -5.51 -1.74
N ALA A 334 2.57 -5.67 -3.06
CA ALA A 334 1.68 -4.80 -3.83
C ALA A 334 0.26 -4.74 -3.23
N ILE A 335 -0.33 -5.92 -2.95
CA ILE A 335 -1.67 -6.00 -2.34
C ILE A 335 -1.72 -5.30 -0.99
N SER A 336 -0.71 -5.50 -0.15
CA SER A 336 -0.62 -4.88 1.17
C SER A 336 -0.56 -3.35 1.07
N VAL A 337 0.35 -2.83 0.25
CA VAL A 337 0.54 -1.39 0.06
C VAL A 337 -0.69 -0.74 -0.57
N TYR A 338 -1.29 -1.35 -1.60
CA TYR A 338 -2.53 -0.83 -2.17
C TYR A 338 -3.68 -0.81 -1.16
N LYS A 339 -3.85 -1.87 -0.36
CA LYS A 339 -4.88 -1.93 0.69
C LYS A 339 -4.71 -0.82 1.72
N ARG A 340 -3.48 -0.51 2.11
CA ARG A 340 -3.18 0.64 3.00
C ARG A 340 -3.42 1.97 2.31
N SER A 341 -3.04 2.10 1.05
CA SER A 341 -3.20 3.34 0.27
C SER A 341 -4.66 3.78 0.17
N ILE A 342 -5.59 2.86 -0.08
CA ILE A 342 -7.03 3.19 -0.20
C ILE A 342 -7.68 3.51 1.14
N ARG A 343 -7.14 3.02 2.26
CA ARG A 343 -7.61 3.39 3.61
C ARG A 343 -7.14 4.80 4.01
N ASN A 344 -5.96 5.20 3.54
CA ASN A 344 -5.43 6.55 3.79
C ASN A 344 -5.97 7.59 2.81
N CYS A 345 -6.08 7.23 1.53
CA CYS A 345 -6.50 8.12 0.45
C CYS A 345 -7.72 7.55 -0.31
N PRO A 346 -8.87 7.31 0.36
CA PRO A 346 -10.05 6.70 -0.27
C PRO A 346 -10.65 7.53 -1.41
N TRP A 347 -10.33 8.82 -1.48
CA TRP A 347 -10.78 9.74 -2.52
C TRP A 347 -9.99 9.66 -3.84
N CYS A 348 -9.02 8.74 -3.98
CA CYS A 348 -8.18 8.63 -5.18
C CYS A 348 -8.51 7.35 -5.96
N ALA A 349 -9.23 7.44 -7.10
CA ALA A 349 -9.59 6.27 -7.90
C ALA A 349 -8.37 5.58 -8.52
N GLU A 350 -7.27 6.29 -8.77
CA GLU A 350 -6.05 5.67 -9.30
C GLU A 350 -5.52 4.56 -8.37
N LEU A 351 -5.54 4.80 -7.05
CA LEU A 351 -5.14 3.80 -6.05
C LEU A 351 -6.10 2.61 -6.02
N TRP A 352 -7.42 2.85 -6.10
CA TRP A 352 -8.42 1.79 -6.18
C TRP A 352 -8.28 0.93 -7.44
N LEU A 353 -8.05 1.56 -8.60
CA LEU A 353 -7.83 0.87 -9.86
C LEU A 353 -6.51 0.11 -9.87
N GLY A 354 -5.46 0.65 -9.26
CA GLY A 354 -4.20 -0.04 -9.00
C GLY A 354 -4.42 -1.29 -8.14
N TYR A 355 -5.20 -1.16 -7.06
CA TYR A 355 -5.56 -2.27 -6.19
C TYR A 355 -6.33 -3.36 -6.93
N ALA A 356 -7.34 -2.98 -7.73
CA ALA A 356 -8.10 -3.90 -8.57
C ALA A 356 -7.20 -4.74 -9.48
N ARG A 357 -6.23 -4.09 -10.13
CA ARG A 357 -5.26 -4.76 -11.01
C ARG A 357 -4.31 -5.66 -10.21
N ALA A 358 -3.91 -5.27 -9.00
CA ALA A 358 -3.08 -6.11 -8.14
C ALA A 358 -3.82 -7.38 -7.67
N LEU A 359 -5.10 -7.25 -7.31
CA LEU A 359 -5.97 -8.38 -6.98
C LEU A 359 -6.18 -9.30 -8.20
N GLU A 360 -6.41 -8.73 -9.39
CA GLU A 360 -6.53 -9.49 -10.64
C GLU A 360 -5.24 -10.26 -10.97
N ARG A 361 -4.07 -9.61 -10.90
CA ARG A 361 -2.75 -10.24 -11.15
C ARG A 361 -2.41 -11.37 -10.18
N SER A 362 -2.90 -11.29 -8.95
CA SER A 362 -2.70 -12.32 -7.91
C SER A 362 -3.76 -13.43 -7.93
N GLY A 363 -4.69 -13.40 -8.89
CA GLY A 363 -5.68 -14.46 -9.07
C GLY A 363 -6.79 -14.46 -8.03
N GLN A 364 -7.06 -13.32 -7.37
CA GLN A 364 -8.16 -13.23 -6.41
C GLN A 364 -9.52 -13.47 -7.07
N SER A 365 -10.45 -14.00 -6.28
CA SER A 365 -11.78 -14.35 -6.78
C SER A 365 -12.56 -13.12 -7.29
N HIS A 366 -13.49 -13.35 -8.22
CA HIS A 366 -14.36 -12.30 -8.74
C HIS A 366 -15.11 -11.55 -7.64
N ASN A 367 -15.57 -12.28 -6.62
CA ASN A 367 -16.34 -11.70 -5.52
C ASN A 367 -15.52 -10.68 -4.72
N ILE A 368 -14.23 -10.95 -4.51
CA ILE A 368 -13.34 -10.02 -3.80
C ILE A 368 -13.14 -8.74 -4.61
N ILE A 369 -12.85 -8.88 -5.91
CA ILE A 369 -12.62 -7.71 -6.79
C ILE A 369 -13.91 -6.90 -6.94
N LYS A 370 -15.05 -7.56 -7.12
CA LYS A 370 -16.36 -6.90 -7.21
C LYS A 370 -16.71 -6.15 -5.93
N ALA A 371 -16.54 -6.78 -4.76
CA ALA A 371 -16.78 -6.14 -3.47
C ALA A 371 -15.90 -4.90 -3.27
N MET A 372 -14.64 -4.95 -3.71
CA MET A 372 -13.73 -3.79 -3.67
C MET A 372 -14.26 -2.63 -4.55
N PHE A 373 -14.75 -2.89 -5.77
CA PHE A 373 -15.37 -1.84 -6.60
C PHE A 373 -16.64 -1.26 -5.94
N GLU A 374 -17.47 -2.11 -5.33
CA GLU A 374 -18.67 -1.66 -4.60
C GLU A 374 -18.33 -0.82 -3.37
N GLU A 375 -17.23 -1.14 -2.69
CA GLU A 375 -16.70 -0.36 -1.57
C GLU A 375 -16.16 0.99 -2.04
N ALA A 376 -15.36 1.01 -3.11
CA ALA A 376 -14.83 2.25 -3.69
C ALA A 376 -15.93 3.23 -4.09
N LEU A 377 -17.06 2.75 -4.63
CA LEU A 377 -18.19 3.60 -5.02
C LEU A 377 -18.95 4.21 -3.83
N LYS A 378 -18.76 3.69 -2.61
CA LYS A 378 -19.28 4.29 -1.37
C LYS A 378 -18.36 5.39 -0.84
N CYS A 379 -17.14 5.50 -1.37
CA CYS A 379 -16.22 6.57 -1.00
C CYS A 379 -16.72 7.92 -1.55
N CYS A 380 -16.43 8.99 -0.81
CA CYS A 380 -16.75 10.36 -1.21
C CYS A 380 -15.63 10.89 -2.12
N PHE A 381 -15.57 10.45 -3.38
CA PHE A 381 -14.62 11.00 -4.34
C PHE A 381 -14.84 12.52 -4.50
N THR A 382 -13.75 13.26 -4.69
CA THR A 382 -13.80 14.73 -4.74
C THR A 382 -14.28 15.27 -6.09
N GLN A 383 -14.14 14.48 -7.16
CA GLN A 383 -14.47 14.88 -8.53
C GLN A 383 -15.28 13.79 -9.25
N ASP A 384 -16.23 14.20 -10.10
CA ASP A 384 -17.08 13.28 -10.87
C ASP A 384 -16.28 12.36 -11.80
N ILE A 385 -15.11 12.82 -12.25
CA ILE A 385 -14.20 12.04 -13.11
C ILE A 385 -13.72 10.75 -12.42
N GLU A 386 -13.58 10.76 -11.10
CA GLU A 386 -13.16 9.59 -10.32
C GLU A 386 -14.22 8.47 -10.40
N TYR A 387 -15.51 8.82 -10.34
CA TYR A 387 -16.59 7.85 -10.52
C TYR A 387 -16.59 7.26 -11.93
N LEU A 388 -16.37 8.10 -12.96
CA LEU A 388 -16.24 7.62 -14.33
C LEU A 388 -15.05 6.65 -14.46
N LEU A 389 -13.90 6.99 -13.89
CA LEU A 389 -12.71 6.13 -13.88
C LEU A 389 -13.01 4.78 -13.21
N MET A 390 -13.72 4.76 -12.08
CA MET A 390 -14.12 3.53 -11.40
C MET A 390 -15.03 2.65 -12.27
N TRP A 391 -16.05 3.23 -12.90
CA TRP A 391 -16.95 2.50 -13.79
C TRP A 391 -16.22 1.97 -15.03
N THR A 392 -15.41 2.80 -15.69
CA THR A 392 -14.59 2.36 -16.83
C THR A 392 -13.63 1.25 -16.44
N GLY A 393 -12.97 1.37 -15.29
CA GLY A 393 -12.08 0.34 -14.76
C GLY A 393 -12.79 -0.99 -14.49
N TYR A 394 -14.02 -0.95 -13.95
CA TYR A 394 -14.83 -2.13 -13.75
C TYR A 394 -15.28 -2.76 -15.08
N CYS A 395 -15.71 -1.96 -16.05
CA CYS A 395 -16.03 -2.42 -17.40
C CYS A 395 -14.83 -3.12 -18.06
N ASP A 396 -13.64 -2.54 -17.92
CA ASP A 396 -12.40 -3.10 -18.43
C ASP A 396 -12.04 -4.44 -17.77
N TYR A 397 -12.22 -4.53 -16.46
CA TYR A 397 -12.08 -5.77 -15.71
C TYR A 397 -13.07 -6.85 -16.19
N MET A 398 -14.35 -6.51 -16.30
CA MET A 398 -15.38 -7.44 -16.77
C MET A 398 -15.11 -7.89 -18.20
N ARG A 399 -14.70 -6.97 -19.08
CA ARG A 399 -14.30 -7.25 -20.47
C ARG A 399 -13.17 -8.28 -20.56
N ARG A 400 -12.17 -8.20 -19.67
CA ARG A 400 -11.06 -9.17 -19.61
C ARG A 400 -11.50 -10.56 -19.15
N ARG A 401 -12.64 -10.68 -18.47
CA ARG A 401 -13.19 -11.96 -18.00
C ARG A 401 -14.12 -12.65 -19.01
N ILE A 402 -14.57 -11.93 -20.03
CA ILE A 402 -15.46 -12.51 -21.04
C ILE A 402 -14.67 -13.58 -21.79
N ASN A 403 -15.15 -14.83 -21.73
CA ASN A 403 -14.77 -15.85 -22.68
C ASN A 403 -15.45 -15.52 -24.01
N TRP A 404 -14.76 -14.79 -24.88
CA TRP A 404 -15.33 -14.35 -26.15
C TRP A 404 -15.84 -15.52 -26.99
N ASN A 405 -15.26 -16.71 -26.89
CA ASN A 405 -15.72 -17.88 -27.65
C ASN A 405 -17.11 -18.37 -27.20
N GLU A 406 -17.44 -18.25 -25.92
CA GLU A 406 -18.76 -18.64 -25.36
C GLU A 406 -19.78 -17.51 -25.45
N ALA A 407 -19.33 -16.26 -25.29
CA ALA A 407 -20.19 -15.08 -25.39
C ALA A 407 -20.74 -14.90 -26.83
N LEU A 408 -19.94 -15.22 -27.84
CA LEU A 408 -20.34 -15.15 -29.24
C LEU A 408 -21.36 -16.23 -29.64
N SER A 409 -21.31 -17.41 -29.00
CA SER A 409 -22.21 -18.51 -29.34
C SER A 409 -23.57 -18.42 -28.64
N SER A 410 -23.66 -17.76 -27.48
CA SER A 410 -24.89 -17.70 -26.67
C SER A 410 -25.49 -16.30 -26.50
N GLY A 411 -24.67 -15.24 -26.49
CA GLY A 411 -25.10 -13.87 -26.19
C GLY A 411 -25.17 -12.93 -27.40
N ASP A 412 -24.53 -13.28 -28.51
CA ASP A 412 -24.53 -12.49 -29.74
C ASP A 412 -24.63 -13.36 -31.00
N PRO A 413 -25.79 -14.01 -31.24
CA PRO A 413 -25.97 -14.93 -32.37
C PRO A 413 -25.68 -14.28 -33.72
N ASN A 414 -25.84 -12.96 -33.82
CA ASN A 414 -25.63 -12.17 -35.03
C ASN A 414 -24.22 -11.58 -35.16
N CYS A 415 -23.32 -11.88 -34.21
CA CYS A 415 -21.98 -11.30 -34.11
C CYS A 415 -21.99 -9.75 -34.19
N THR A 416 -23.06 -9.11 -33.74
CA THR A 416 -23.28 -7.66 -33.77
C THR A 416 -22.18 -6.90 -33.02
N LEU A 417 -21.67 -7.44 -31.91
CA LEU A 417 -20.58 -6.86 -31.12
C LEU A 417 -19.24 -6.98 -31.86
N LEU A 418 -18.98 -8.11 -32.54
CA LEU A 418 -17.77 -8.24 -33.36
C LEU A 418 -17.81 -7.29 -34.56
N GLN A 419 -18.96 -7.13 -35.21
CA GLN A 419 -19.14 -6.19 -36.30
C GLN A 419 -18.87 -4.76 -35.83
N TYR A 420 -19.37 -4.39 -34.65
CA TYR A 420 -19.09 -3.10 -34.03
C TYR A 420 -17.60 -2.93 -33.71
N TRP A 421 -16.97 -3.93 -33.08
CA TRP A 421 -15.55 -3.89 -32.76
C TRP A 421 -14.68 -3.76 -34.02
N ALA A 422 -14.97 -4.53 -35.07
CA ALA A 422 -14.26 -4.44 -36.34
C ALA A 422 -14.35 -3.04 -36.96
N ARG A 423 -15.52 -2.37 -36.86
CA ARG A 423 -15.69 -0.97 -37.30
C ARG A 423 -14.84 0.00 -36.47
N ILE A 424 -14.77 -0.21 -35.15
CA ILE A 424 -13.93 0.63 -34.28
C ILE A 424 -12.45 0.50 -34.63
N GLU A 425 -11.96 -0.74 -34.78
CA GLU A 425 -10.57 -1.03 -35.13
C GLU A 425 -10.20 -0.41 -36.49
N ALA A 426 -11.06 -0.59 -37.50
CA ALA A 426 -10.84 -0.03 -38.83
C ALA A 426 -10.87 1.51 -38.85
N LYS A 427 -11.94 2.11 -38.32
CA LYS A 427 -12.21 3.55 -38.47
C LYS A 427 -11.40 4.42 -37.51
N PHE A 428 -11.33 4.03 -36.25
CA PHE A 428 -10.77 4.88 -35.18
C PHE A 428 -9.36 4.46 -34.79
N CYS A 429 -9.08 3.16 -34.69
CA CYS A 429 -7.73 2.66 -34.37
C CYS A 429 -6.81 2.57 -35.60
N ARG A 430 -7.36 2.67 -36.82
CA ARG A 430 -6.66 2.46 -38.10
C ARG A 430 -5.94 1.09 -38.16
N ASN A 431 -6.49 0.09 -37.48
CA ASN A 431 -5.94 -1.25 -37.39
C ASN A 431 -6.76 -2.23 -38.26
N MET A 432 -6.50 -2.18 -39.56
CA MET A 432 -7.19 -3.05 -40.53
C MET A 432 -6.81 -4.52 -40.38
N GLU A 433 -5.63 -4.85 -39.87
CA GLU A 433 -5.25 -6.24 -39.60
C GLU A 433 -6.20 -6.86 -38.57
N LYS A 434 -6.45 -6.16 -37.45
CA LYS A 434 -7.38 -6.64 -36.44
C LYS A 434 -8.82 -6.69 -36.94
N ALA A 435 -9.25 -5.69 -37.71
CA ALA A 435 -10.59 -5.69 -38.30
C ALA A 435 -10.81 -6.90 -39.23
N ARG A 436 -9.80 -7.29 -40.03
CA ARG A 436 -9.85 -8.47 -40.91
C ARG A 436 -9.88 -9.78 -40.11
N GLU A 437 -9.12 -9.89 -39.02
CA GLU A 437 -9.20 -11.04 -38.11
C GLU A 437 -10.63 -11.22 -37.56
N LEU A 438 -11.22 -10.14 -37.04
CA LEU A 438 -12.58 -10.14 -36.49
C LEU A 438 -13.62 -10.53 -37.55
N TRP A 439 -13.51 -10.02 -38.78
CA TRP A 439 -14.42 -10.40 -39.88
C TRP A 439 -14.27 -11.85 -40.33
N ASN A 440 -13.05 -12.40 -40.36
CA ASN A 440 -12.88 -13.83 -40.62
C ASN A 440 -13.54 -14.68 -39.53
N GLN A 441 -13.47 -14.25 -38.26
CA GLN A 441 -14.16 -14.92 -37.15
C GLN A 441 -15.68 -14.85 -37.29
N ILE A 442 -16.23 -13.68 -37.66
CA ILE A 442 -17.68 -13.51 -37.92
C ILE A 442 -18.14 -14.50 -39.00
N LEU A 443 -17.42 -14.58 -40.13
CA LEU A 443 -17.79 -15.47 -41.23
C LEU A 443 -17.74 -16.94 -40.80
N GLN A 444 -16.73 -17.35 -40.03
CA GLN A 444 -16.60 -18.72 -39.52
C GLN A 444 -17.72 -19.10 -38.53
N ASN A 445 -18.31 -18.12 -37.83
CA ASN A 445 -19.42 -18.31 -36.90
C ASN A 445 -20.80 -18.46 -37.59
N GLY A 446 -20.84 -18.93 -38.84
CA GLY A 446 -22.08 -19.25 -39.55
C GLY A 446 -22.62 -18.17 -40.50
N PHE A 447 -21.86 -17.08 -40.71
CA PHE A 447 -22.24 -15.99 -41.62
C PHE A 447 -21.60 -16.11 -43.01
N ILE A 448 -20.80 -17.15 -43.25
CA ILE A 448 -20.06 -17.38 -44.51
C ILE A 448 -20.95 -17.51 -45.75
N ASN A 449 -22.20 -17.95 -45.58
CA ASN A 449 -23.14 -18.21 -46.66
C ASN A 449 -24.11 -17.05 -46.94
N GLN A 450 -24.00 -15.94 -46.19
CA GLN A 450 -24.90 -14.78 -46.29
C GLN A 450 -24.28 -13.62 -47.08
N ALA A 451 -24.94 -13.19 -48.15
CA ALA A 451 -24.50 -12.07 -48.99
C ALA A 451 -24.28 -10.77 -48.20
N ALA A 452 -25.22 -10.44 -47.30
CA ALA A 452 -25.17 -9.21 -46.52
C ALA A 452 -23.89 -9.08 -45.67
N SER A 453 -23.44 -10.18 -45.06
CA SER A 453 -22.23 -10.20 -44.23
C SER A 453 -20.97 -9.93 -45.05
N TRP A 454 -20.88 -10.49 -46.25
CA TRP A 454 -19.76 -10.24 -47.16
C TRP A 454 -19.76 -8.82 -47.72
N LEU A 455 -20.93 -8.26 -48.02
CA LEU A 455 -21.06 -6.88 -48.51
C LEU A 455 -20.69 -5.86 -47.43
N GLU A 456 -21.10 -6.08 -46.18
CA GLU A 456 -20.68 -5.25 -45.04
C GLU A 456 -19.16 -5.31 -44.82
N TYR A 457 -18.56 -6.50 -44.87
CA TYR A 457 -17.10 -6.65 -44.77
C TYR A 457 -16.39 -5.94 -45.93
N PHE A 458 -16.87 -6.12 -47.16
CA PHE A 458 -16.34 -5.45 -48.34
C PHE A 458 -16.44 -3.92 -48.21
N ASN A 459 -17.58 -3.38 -47.76
CA ASN A 459 -17.77 -1.94 -47.59
C ASN A 459 -16.85 -1.36 -46.53
N LEU A 460 -16.59 -2.10 -45.44
CA LEU A 460 -15.62 -1.70 -44.43
C LEU A 460 -14.20 -1.65 -45.01
N GLU A 461 -13.79 -2.70 -45.73
CA GLU A 461 -12.48 -2.77 -46.38
C GLU A 461 -12.34 -1.70 -47.48
N ARG A 462 -13.41 -1.40 -48.22
CA ARG A 462 -13.43 -0.32 -49.22
C ARG A 462 -13.25 1.06 -48.60
N SER A 463 -13.77 1.27 -47.39
CA SER A 463 -13.73 2.56 -46.71
C SER A 463 -12.40 2.86 -46.02
N PHE A 464 -11.73 1.83 -45.48
CA PHE A 464 -10.56 2.01 -44.60
C PHE A 464 -9.35 1.14 -44.96
N GLY A 465 -9.51 0.20 -45.89
CA GLY A 465 -8.51 -0.78 -46.30
C GLY A 465 -7.93 -0.51 -47.68
N ASP A 466 -7.70 -1.57 -48.44
CA ASP A 466 -7.05 -1.49 -49.77
C ASP A 466 -7.76 -2.32 -50.85
N HIS A 467 -7.57 -1.90 -52.10
CA HIS A 467 -8.27 -2.48 -53.26
C HIS A 467 -7.90 -3.96 -53.48
N LYS A 468 -6.71 -4.39 -53.04
CA LYS A 468 -6.26 -5.78 -53.16
C LYS A 468 -7.07 -6.68 -52.23
N HIS A 469 -7.34 -6.24 -51.00
CA HIS A 469 -8.17 -6.98 -50.05
C HIS A 469 -9.65 -6.91 -50.42
N CYS A 470 -10.17 -5.76 -50.88
CA CYS A 470 -11.53 -5.66 -51.45
C CYS A 470 -11.80 -6.73 -52.53
N ARG A 471 -10.88 -6.85 -53.50
CA ARG A 471 -10.97 -7.87 -54.56
C ARG A 471 -10.99 -9.29 -53.99
N LYS A 472 -10.08 -9.60 -53.06
CA LYS A 472 -10.02 -10.92 -52.42
C LYS A 472 -11.29 -11.25 -51.63
N ILE A 473 -11.88 -10.27 -50.95
CA ILE A 473 -13.12 -10.44 -50.18
C ILE A 473 -14.25 -10.82 -51.14
N LEU A 474 -14.47 -10.05 -52.21
CA LEU A 474 -15.54 -10.33 -53.16
C LEU A 474 -15.33 -11.65 -53.92
N GLN A 475 -14.09 -11.99 -54.30
CA GLN A 475 -13.77 -13.29 -54.90
C GLN A 475 -14.08 -14.47 -53.96
N ARG A 476 -13.78 -14.33 -52.66
CA ARG A 476 -14.16 -15.33 -51.67
C ARG A 476 -15.68 -15.40 -51.51
N ALA A 477 -16.34 -14.24 -51.48
CA ALA A 477 -17.79 -14.14 -51.31
C ALA A 477 -18.56 -14.85 -52.44
N VAL A 478 -18.18 -14.63 -53.71
CA VAL A 478 -18.81 -15.29 -54.88
C VAL A 478 -18.79 -16.82 -54.77
N ASN A 479 -17.75 -17.38 -54.16
CA ASN A 479 -17.61 -18.83 -53.99
C ASN A 479 -18.27 -19.38 -52.72
N SER A 480 -18.70 -18.51 -51.81
CA SER A 480 -19.12 -18.89 -50.44
C SER A 480 -20.60 -18.63 -50.17
N VAL A 481 -21.19 -17.64 -50.84
CA VAL A 481 -22.55 -17.15 -50.63
C VAL A 481 -23.57 -18.05 -51.30
N THR A 482 -24.67 -18.36 -50.60
CA THR A 482 -25.72 -19.25 -51.12
C THR A 482 -27.13 -18.64 -51.09
N ASP A 483 -27.35 -17.55 -50.36
CA ASP A 483 -28.66 -16.90 -50.22
C ASP A 483 -28.99 -15.98 -51.41
N TYR A 484 -28.10 -15.02 -51.73
CA TYR A 484 -28.28 -14.02 -52.79
C TYR A 484 -26.98 -13.80 -53.59
N PRO A 485 -26.43 -14.84 -54.24
CA PRO A 485 -25.13 -14.78 -54.92
C PRO A 485 -25.06 -13.72 -56.05
N GLU A 486 -26.18 -13.42 -56.70
CA GLU A 486 -26.28 -12.38 -57.73
C GLU A 486 -25.90 -10.99 -57.22
N THR A 487 -26.28 -10.64 -55.99
CA THR A 487 -25.98 -9.33 -55.39
C THR A 487 -24.49 -9.13 -55.16
N VAL A 488 -23.79 -10.19 -54.75
CA VAL A 488 -22.34 -10.21 -54.55
C VAL A 488 -21.61 -10.18 -55.90
N TYR A 489 -22.13 -10.90 -56.90
CA TYR A 489 -21.59 -10.88 -58.25
C TYR A 489 -21.71 -9.48 -58.89
N GLU A 490 -22.86 -8.83 -58.75
CA GLU A 490 -23.06 -7.45 -59.20
C GLU A 490 -22.11 -6.48 -58.49
N ALA A 491 -21.94 -6.60 -57.17
CA ALA A 491 -20.98 -5.80 -56.41
C ALA A 491 -19.54 -6.02 -56.91
N TYR A 492 -19.17 -7.26 -57.25
CA TYR A 492 -17.86 -7.59 -57.83
C TYR A 492 -17.65 -6.99 -59.21
N VAL A 493 -18.62 -7.11 -60.11
CA VAL A 493 -18.54 -6.51 -61.46
C VAL A 493 -18.45 -4.98 -61.36
N ASN A 494 -19.25 -4.36 -60.49
CA ASN A 494 -19.21 -2.91 -60.30
C ASN A 494 -17.88 -2.46 -59.72
N PHE A 495 -17.34 -3.17 -58.72
CA PHE A 495 -16.03 -2.88 -58.16
C PHE A 495 -14.91 -2.97 -59.23
N GLU A 496 -14.90 -3.99 -60.08
CA GLU A 496 -13.88 -4.09 -61.15
C GLU A 496 -14.09 -3.06 -62.28
N ARG A 497 -15.32 -2.57 -62.50
CA ARG A 497 -15.57 -1.47 -63.45
C ARG A 497 -15.06 -0.12 -62.94
N GLU A 498 -15.24 0.14 -61.65
CA GLU A 498 -14.87 1.40 -61.00
C GLU A 498 -13.37 1.44 -60.68
N GLU A 499 -12.83 0.34 -60.16
CA GLU A 499 -11.52 0.29 -59.50
C GLU A 499 -10.60 -0.80 -60.08
N GLY A 500 -11.05 -1.52 -61.11
CA GLY A 500 -10.25 -2.53 -61.80
C GLY A 500 -9.21 -1.89 -62.71
N LEU A 501 -8.04 -2.52 -62.80
CA LEU A 501 -7.04 -2.14 -63.80
C LEU A 501 -7.58 -2.53 -65.19
N PRO A 502 -7.44 -1.66 -66.23
CA PRO A 502 -7.84 -2.00 -67.58
C PRO A 502 -7.19 -3.32 -68.00
N CYS A 503 -7.95 -4.19 -68.69
CA CYS A 503 -7.44 -5.40 -69.33
C CYS A 503 -6.28 -5.08 -70.29
N SER A 504 -5.06 -5.06 -69.77
CA SER A 504 -3.83 -5.04 -70.54
C SER A 504 -2.73 -5.77 -69.77
N SER A 505 -2.98 -7.06 -69.51
CA SER A 505 -1.95 -8.10 -69.36
C SER A 505 -2.60 -9.47 -69.13
N MET A 506 -3.32 -9.97 -70.14
CA MET A 506 -3.31 -11.40 -70.42
C MET A 506 -2.57 -11.55 -71.75
N GLY A 507 -1.29 -11.85 -71.64
CA GLY A 507 -0.39 -12.26 -72.71
C GLY A 507 0.54 -13.30 -72.12
#